data_AF-A0A352BSV8-F1
#
_entry.id   AF-A0A352BSV8-F1
#
_cell.length_a   1.000
_cell.length_b   1.000
_cell.length_c   1.000
_cell.angle_alpha   90.00
_cell.angle_beta   90.00
_cell.angle_gamma   90.00
#
_symmetry.space_group_name_H-M   'P 1'
#
loop_
_entity.id
_entity.type
_entity.pdbx_description
1 polymer ?
#
loop_
_entity_poly.entity_id
_entity_poly.type
_entity_poly.pdbx_seq_one_letter_code
_entity_poly.pdbx_strand_id
1 'polypeptide(L)'
;MGVLILGSLIALVHRTVQNNTDNNLPSNTEQIWIEKDQDSVLVFRHGRAWRNNYGTPYQTKLTVRSADVTQAILSHKSMNPEGLTSFWGELYAQMAQESGPKLDLILDAFYQIYQQQPMSAELFAEMVVSCIQNIPYALVFQEACQDPEQYQDWIQELLRECPDCCLGDQPFGLQTPLGFMQNLKGDCDTRTVFLFSVLSAFNYDVAILNSDVYRHSILGLNLPAAGQYKLFRGKKYLVWETTAPNHIMGVLPPQINNMNFWDVVLTHAPELN
;
A
#
# COMPACT_ATOMS: atom_id res chain seq x y z
N MET A 1 20.89 5.91 31.14
CA MET A 1 21.52 4.96 30.20
C MET A 1 20.43 4.09 29.61
N GLY A 2 20.28 4.10 28.29
CA GLY A 2 19.24 3.34 27.58
C GLY A 2 18.74 4.04 26.32
N VAL A 3 19.66 4.58 25.50
CA VAL A 3 19.40 4.93 24.10
C VAL A 3 20.14 3.87 23.29
N LEU A 4 19.56 3.45 22.15
CA LEU A 4 20.08 2.52 21.13
C LEU A 4 19.58 1.07 21.27
N ILE A 5 18.57 0.73 20.46
CA ILE A 5 18.68 -0.07 19.21
C ILE A 5 17.24 -0.24 18.71
N LEU A 6 16.78 0.67 17.84
CA LEU A 6 15.49 0.50 17.13
C LEU A 6 15.59 0.99 15.67
N GLY A 7 16.80 0.95 15.09
CA GLY A 7 17.07 1.32 13.70
C GLY A 7 17.17 0.13 12.75
N SER A 8 16.96 -1.10 13.23
CA SER A 8 17.29 -2.34 12.52
C SER A 8 16.08 -3.14 11.99
N LEU A 9 14.86 -2.83 12.41
CA LEU A 9 13.70 -3.69 12.12
C LEU A 9 13.20 -3.52 10.68
N ILE A 10 13.04 -2.29 10.20
CA ILE A 10 12.57 -1.99 8.83
C ILE A 10 13.58 -2.50 7.79
N ALA A 11 14.89 -2.33 8.04
CA ALA A 11 15.95 -2.83 7.18
C ALA A 11 15.88 -4.35 6.96
N LEU A 12 15.57 -5.12 8.01
CA LEU A 12 15.51 -6.58 7.96
C LEU A 12 14.24 -7.09 7.28
N VAL A 13 13.10 -6.39 7.42
CA VAL A 13 11.88 -6.67 6.64
C VAL A 13 12.18 -6.56 5.14
N HIS A 14 12.88 -5.51 4.72
CA HIS A 14 13.23 -5.28 3.31
C HIS A 14 14.40 -6.16 2.80
N ARG A 15 15.41 -6.46 3.62
CA ARG A 15 16.58 -7.28 3.24
C ARG A 15 16.26 -8.74 2.95
N THR A 16 15.16 -9.28 3.47
CA THR A 16 14.86 -10.72 3.33
C THR A 16 14.41 -11.09 1.90
N VAL A 17 14.23 -10.12 1.00
CA VAL A 17 13.53 -10.34 -0.29
C VAL A 17 14.37 -10.00 -1.53
N GLN A 18 15.49 -9.30 -1.42
CA GLN A 18 16.23 -8.81 -2.60
C GLN A 18 17.03 -9.86 -3.40
N ASN A 19 17.09 -11.13 -2.99
CA ASN A 19 17.88 -12.14 -3.69
C ASN A 19 17.26 -12.70 -5.00
N ASN A 20 16.14 -12.15 -5.49
CA ASN A 20 15.49 -12.62 -6.73
C ASN A 20 14.77 -11.49 -7.50
N THR A 21 15.46 -10.39 -7.82
CA THR A 21 14.93 -9.39 -8.76
C THR A 21 15.36 -9.69 -10.19
N ASP A 22 14.55 -10.49 -10.89
CA ASP A 22 14.47 -10.42 -12.35
C ASP A 22 13.86 -9.06 -12.72
N ASN A 23 14.65 -8.19 -13.36
CA ASN A 23 14.28 -7.09 -14.25
C ASN A 23 12.87 -6.46 -14.08
N ASN A 24 12.60 -5.79 -12.97
CA ASN A 24 11.51 -4.81 -12.89
C ASN A 24 12.07 -3.41 -13.08
N LEU A 25 12.31 -3.04 -14.35
CA LEU A 25 12.49 -1.64 -14.73
C LEU A 25 11.26 -0.82 -14.27
N PRO A 26 11.42 0.49 -14.01
CA PRO A 26 10.29 1.35 -13.70
C PRO A 26 9.28 1.27 -14.85
N SER A 27 8.02 0.97 -14.52
CA SER A 27 6.93 1.27 -15.44
C SER A 27 6.95 2.78 -15.63
N ASN A 28 7.47 3.27 -16.76
CA ASN A 28 7.39 4.68 -17.10
C ASN A 28 5.93 5.13 -16.98
N THR A 29 5.68 6.12 -16.12
CA THR A 29 4.35 6.71 -15.99
C THR A 29 3.98 7.35 -17.31
N GLU A 30 2.93 6.85 -17.94
CA GLU A 30 2.39 7.44 -19.16
C GLU A 30 1.33 8.46 -18.77
N GLN A 31 1.52 9.72 -19.17
CA GLN A 31 0.48 10.73 -19.10
C GLN A 31 -0.16 10.86 -20.48
N ILE A 32 -1.40 10.39 -20.61
CA ILE A 32 -2.08 10.26 -21.90
C ILE A 32 -3.55 10.66 -21.82
N TRP A 33 -4.15 10.97 -22.97
CA TRP A 33 -5.59 11.15 -23.12
C TRP A 33 -6.23 9.81 -23.49
N ILE A 34 -7.31 9.43 -22.81
CA ILE A 34 -8.16 8.28 -23.17
C ILE A 34 -9.57 8.76 -23.50
N GLU A 35 -10.22 8.13 -24.47
CA GLU A 35 -11.61 8.41 -24.80
C GLU A 35 -12.54 7.70 -23.81
N LYS A 36 -13.47 8.45 -23.22
CA LYS A 36 -14.56 7.92 -22.38
C LYS A 36 -15.82 8.73 -22.67
N ASP A 37 -16.89 8.05 -23.07
CA ASP A 37 -18.22 8.64 -23.29
C ASP A 37 -18.23 9.88 -24.19
N GLN A 38 -17.49 9.83 -25.31
CA GLN A 38 -17.32 10.91 -26.30
C GLN A 38 -16.47 12.12 -25.84
N ASP A 39 -15.86 12.05 -24.65
CA ASP A 39 -14.89 13.03 -24.17
C ASP A 39 -13.49 12.41 -24.02
N SER A 40 -12.46 13.24 -24.00
CA SER A 40 -11.08 12.82 -23.73
C SER A 40 -10.70 13.18 -22.30
N VAL A 41 -10.23 12.20 -21.54
CA VAL A 41 -9.79 12.40 -20.15
C VAL A 41 -8.29 12.17 -20.04
N LEU A 42 -7.59 13.13 -19.43
CA LEU A 42 -6.17 13.00 -19.11
C LEU A 42 -5.99 12.05 -17.92
N VAL A 43 -5.15 11.03 -18.11
CA VAL A 43 -4.88 10.00 -17.10
C VAL A 43 -3.38 9.79 -16.90
N PHE A 44 -3.01 9.33 -15.71
CA PHE A 44 -1.74 8.69 -15.44
C PHE A 44 -1.94 7.17 -15.53
N ARG A 45 -1.05 6.50 -16.27
CA ARG A 45 -1.16 5.06 -16.55
C ARG A 45 0.18 4.36 -16.36
N HIS A 46 0.13 3.18 -15.73
CA HIS A 46 1.29 2.32 -15.51
C HIS A 46 1.01 0.92 -16.02
N GLY A 47 1.85 0.42 -16.93
CA GLY A 47 1.83 -0.98 -17.33
C GLY A 47 2.50 -1.84 -16.26
N ARG A 48 1.76 -2.81 -15.70
CA ARG A 48 2.27 -3.69 -14.65
C ARG A 48 2.24 -5.13 -15.14
N ALA A 49 3.35 -5.82 -14.97
CA ALA A 49 3.46 -7.27 -15.05
C ALA A 49 4.11 -7.76 -13.75
N TRP A 50 3.56 -8.79 -13.13
CA TRP A 50 4.10 -9.33 -11.87
C TRP A 50 3.77 -10.81 -11.75
N ARG A 51 4.43 -11.49 -10.81
CA ARG A 51 4.01 -12.80 -10.31
C ARG A 51 3.51 -12.64 -8.89
N ASN A 52 2.43 -13.34 -8.55
CA ASN A 52 2.04 -13.46 -7.15
C ASN A 52 3.05 -14.31 -6.36
N ASN A 53 2.87 -14.41 -5.04
CA ASN A 53 3.81 -15.12 -4.18
C ASN A 53 3.81 -16.65 -4.40
N TYR A 54 2.88 -17.16 -5.21
CA TYR A 54 2.79 -18.56 -5.65
C TYR A 54 3.29 -18.76 -7.09
N GLY A 55 3.86 -17.72 -7.71
CA GLY A 55 4.46 -17.78 -9.04
C GLY A 55 3.50 -17.60 -10.22
N THR A 56 2.21 -17.36 -9.99
CA THR A 56 1.23 -17.13 -11.07
C THR A 56 1.44 -15.73 -11.67
N PRO A 57 1.64 -15.60 -13.00
CA PRO A 57 1.86 -14.32 -13.64
C PRO A 57 0.56 -13.57 -13.92
N TYR A 58 0.58 -12.25 -13.76
CA TYR A 58 -0.49 -11.33 -14.09
C TYR A 58 0.04 -10.11 -14.82
N GLN A 59 -0.84 -9.44 -15.57
CA GLN A 59 -0.55 -8.16 -16.18
C GLN A 59 -1.80 -7.30 -16.23
N THR A 60 -1.63 -5.99 -16.03
CA THR A 60 -2.72 -5.02 -16.22
C THR A 60 -2.17 -3.60 -16.39
N LYS A 61 -3.06 -2.62 -16.57
CA LYS A 61 -2.74 -1.20 -16.60
C LYS A 61 -3.41 -0.49 -15.43
N LEU A 62 -2.63 -0.03 -14.47
CA LEU A 62 -3.14 0.78 -13.36
C LEU A 62 -3.30 2.21 -13.87
N THR A 63 -4.52 2.74 -13.81
CA THR A 63 -4.88 4.02 -14.42
C THR A 63 -5.66 4.89 -13.45
N VAL A 64 -5.30 6.16 -13.31
CA VAL A 64 -6.04 7.16 -12.52
C VAL A 64 -6.20 8.46 -13.30
N ARG A 65 -7.32 9.17 -13.10
CA ARG A 65 -7.56 10.45 -13.77
C ARG A 65 -6.72 11.56 -13.14
N SER A 66 -6.11 12.38 -13.99
CA SER A 66 -5.24 13.47 -13.54
C SER A 66 -5.97 14.49 -12.66
N ALA A 67 -7.24 14.78 -13.00
CA ALA A 67 -8.09 15.67 -12.20
C ALA A 67 -8.40 15.09 -10.81
N ASP A 68 -8.72 13.79 -10.72
CA ASP A 68 -8.99 13.10 -9.46
C ASP A 68 -7.77 13.09 -8.54
N VAL A 69 -6.59 12.81 -9.10
CA VAL A 69 -5.30 12.88 -8.40
C VAL A 69 -5.04 14.28 -7.86
N THR A 70 -5.20 15.30 -8.70
CA THR A 70 -4.98 16.70 -8.30
C THR A 70 -5.90 17.09 -7.15
N GLN A 71 -7.18 16.74 -7.24
CA GLN A 71 -8.14 17.02 -6.17
C GLN A 71 -7.78 16.30 -4.88
N ALA A 72 -7.38 15.02 -4.94
CA ALA A 72 -6.99 14.26 -3.76
C ALA A 72 -5.76 14.84 -3.06
N ILE A 73 -4.74 15.26 -3.83
CA ILE A 73 -3.54 15.91 -3.29
C ILE A 73 -3.89 17.26 -2.63
N LEU A 74 -4.76 18.05 -3.24
CA LEU A 74 -5.20 19.33 -2.67
C LEU A 74 -5.99 19.12 -1.38
N SER A 75 -6.90 18.14 -1.36
CA SER A 75 -7.66 17.77 -0.17
C SER A 75 -6.74 17.35 0.97
N HIS A 76 -5.80 16.45 0.70
CA HIS A 76 -4.81 15.94 1.66
C HIS A 76 -3.98 17.05 2.32
N LYS A 77 -3.59 18.08 1.56
CA LYS A 77 -2.88 19.26 2.08
C LYS A 77 -3.73 20.13 3.01
N SER A 78 -5.05 20.07 2.89
CA SER A 78 -5.99 20.83 3.71
C SER A 78 -6.60 20.04 4.86
N MET A 79 -6.24 18.75 5.01
CA MET A 79 -6.74 17.92 6.11
C MET A 79 -6.21 18.45 7.45
N ASN A 80 -7.11 18.52 8.43
CA ASN A 80 -6.76 18.83 9.81
C ASN A 80 -7.32 17.72 10.73
N PRO A 81 -6.51 16.73 11.10
CA PRO A 81 -6.93 15.65 11.98
C PRO A 81 -6.81 16.00 13.47
N GLU A 82 -6.58 17.27 13.83
CA GLU A 82 -6.43 17.68 15.23
C GLU A 82 -7.72 17.47 16.06
N GLY A 83 -7.56 16.93 17.26
CA GLY A 83 -8.67 16.70 18.22
C GLY A 83 -9.32 15.32 18.13
N LEU A 84 -8.79 14.43 17.27
CA LEU A 84 -9.35 13.13 16.98
C LEU A 84 -8.83 12.03 17.93
N THR A 85 -9.70 11.10 18.29
CA THR A 85 -9.36 10.02 19.25
C THR A 85 -8.44 8.95 18.64
N SER A 86 -8.44 8.78 17.31
CA SER A 86 -7.53 7.90 16.58
C SER A 86 -7.02 8.62 15.33
N PHE A 87 -5.97 9.43 15.50
CA PHE A 87 -5.38 10.26 14.43
C PHE A 87 -5.18 9.48 13.12
N TRP A 88 -4.45 8.35 13.17
CA TRP A 88 -4.14 7.54 11.99
C TRP A 88 -5.39 6.89 11.39
N GLY A 89 -6.25 6.33 12.23
CA GLY A 89 -7.48 5.67 11.76
C GLY A 89 -8.41 6.64 11.01
N GLU A 90 -8.55 7.85 11.53
CA GLU A 90 -9.42 8.87 10.94
C GLU A 90 -8.80 9.49 9.68
N LEU A 91 -7.49 9.75 9.67
CA LEU A 91 -6.76 10.17 8.47
C LEU A 91 -6.89 9.13 7.34
N TYR A 92 -6.62 7.86 7.63
CA TYR A 92 -6.72 6.77 6.65
C TYR A 92 -8.16 6.60 6.16
N ALA A 93 -9.15 6.69 7.05
CA ALA A 93 -10.56 6.60 6.69
C ALA A 93 -10.97 7.71 5.71
N GLN A 94 -10.57 8.96 5.98
CA GLN A 94 -10.86 10.09 5.10
C GLN A 94 -10.22 9.90 3.73
N MET A 95 -8.93 9.50 3.69
CA MET A 95 -8.22 9.28 2.42
C MET A 95 -8.84 8.15 1.59
N ALA A 96 -9.24 7.05 2.24
CA ALA A 96 -9.91 5.93 1.61
C ALA A 96 -11.30 6.32 1.09
N GLN A 97 -12.08 7.07 1.88
CA GLN A 97 -13.40 7.55 1.50
C GLN A 97 -13.35 8.50 0.29
N GLU A 98 -12.42 9.44 0.28
CA GLU A 98 -12.27 10.41 -0.81
C GLU A 98 -11.76 9.77 -2.10
N SER A 99 -10.86 8.78 -1.98
CA SER A 99 -10.24 8.11 -3.14
C SER A 99 -11.07 6.98 -3.70
N GLY A 100 -11.82 6.25 -2.86
CA GLY A 100 -12.51 5.01 -3.23
C GLY A 100 -13.34 5.11 -4.52
N PRO A 101 -14.30 6.04 -4.64
CA PRO A 101 -15.12 6.19 -5.86
C PRO A 101 -14.34 6.53 -7.14
N LYS A 102 -13.10 7.02 -7.00
CA LYS A 102 -12.23 7.47 -8.10
C LYS A 102 -11.18 6.42 -8.49
N LEU A 103 -11.15 5.29 -7.78
CA LEU A 103 -10.33 4.12 -8.12
C LEU A 103 -11.02 3.21 -9.14
N ASP A 104 -12.18 3.59 -9.69
CA ASP A 104 -12.99 2.80 -10.63
C ASP A 104 -12.18 2.16 -11.76
N LEU A 105 -11.27 2.91 -12.40
CA LEU A 105 -10.43 2.38 -13.48
C LEU A 105 -9.45 1.28 -13.01
N ILE A 106 -8.99 1.33 -11.77
CA ILE A 106 -8.12 0.30 -11.16
C ILE A 106 -8.97 -0.91 -10.74
N LEU A 107 -10.14 -0.67 -10.15
CA LEU A 107 -11.07 -1.72 -9.78
C LEU A 107 -11.50 -2.52 -11.01
N ASP A 108 -11.87 -1.84 -12.10
CA ASP A 108 -12.19 -2.46 -13.38
C ASP A 108 -11.01 -3.29 -13.91
N ALA A 109 -9.79 -2.76 -13.82
CA ALA A 109 -8.58 -3.46 -14.26
C ALA A 109 -8.30 -4.76 -13.49
N PHE A 110 -8.53 -4.77 -12.17
CA PHE A 110 -8.42 -6.00 -11.36
C PHE A 110 -9.59 -6.95 -11.60
N TYR A 111 -10.80 -6.42 -11.76
CA TYR A 111 -11.98 -7.22 -12.06
C TYR A 111 -11.89 -7.91 -13.43
N GLN A 112 -11.29 -7.25 -14.43
CA GLN A 112 -11.01 -7.87 -15.73
C GLN A 112 -10.08 -9.08 -15.63
N ILE A 113 -9.06 -9.04 -14.76
CA ILE A 113 -8.23 -10.22 -14.48
C ILE A 113 -9.10 -11.36 -13.92
N TYR A 114 -9.94 -11.04 -12.93
CA TYR A 114 -10.86 -12.02 -12.34
C TYR A 114 -11.83 -12.63 -13.37
N GLN A 115 -12.36 -11.84 -14.30
CA GLN A 115 -13.24 -12.35 -15.35
C GLN A 115 -12.53 -13.32 -16.30
N GLN A 116 -11.25 -13.09 -16.59
CA GLN A 116 -10.44 -13.96 -17.44
C GLN A 116 -9.99 -15.23 -16.70
N GLN A 117 -9.74 -15.11 -15.40
CA GLN A 117 -9.31 -16.21 -14.55
C GLN A 117 -10.07 -16.14 -13.21
N PRO A 118 -11.30 -16.69 -13.14
CA PRO A 118 -12.08 -16.70 -11.91
C PRO A 118 -11.31 -17.39 -10.79
N MET A 119 -11.31 -16.78 -9.61
CA MET A 119 -10.48 -17.20 -8.48
C MET A 119 -11.23 -17.05 -7.15
N SER A 120 -10.76 -17.71 -6.08
CA SER A 120 -11.35 -17.54 -4.75
C SER A 120 -11.06 -16.14 -4.19
N ALA A 121 -11.75 -15.77 -3.11
CA ALA A 121 -11.51 -14.49 -2.44
C ALA A 121 -10.05 -14.36 -1.96
N GLU A 122 -9.47 -15.44 -1.44
CA GLU A 122 -8.07 -15.48 -1.01
C GLU A 122 -7.11 -15.26 -2.18
N LEU A 123 -7.36 -15.91 -3.32
CA LEU A 123 -6.51 -15.77 -4.51
C LEU A 123 -6.66 -14.40 -5.19
N PHE A 124 -7.85 -13.81 -5.14
CA PHE A 124 -8.06 -12.45 -5.63
C PHE A 124 -7.34 -11.42 -4.76
N ALA A 125 -7.46 -11.53 -3.43
CA ALA A 125 -6.70 -10.69 -2.51
C ALA A 125 -5.18 -10.84 -2.73
N GLU A 126 -4.69 -12.08 -2.92
CA GLU A 126 -3.29 -12.36 -3.26
C GLU A 126 -2.87 -11.69 -4.58
N MET A 127 -3.69 -11.77 -5.63
CA MET A 127 -3.39 -11.11 -6.91
C MET A 127 -3.25 -9.59 -6.74
N VAL A 128 -4.15 -8.95 -5.98
CA VAL A 128 -4.13 -7.50 -5.71
C VAL A 128 -2.94 -7.11 -4.82
N VAL A 129 -2.76 -7.77 -3.67
CA VAL A 129 -1.70 -7.44 -2.71
C VAL A 129 -0.33 -7.66 -3.33
N SER A 130 -0.13 -8.78 -4.03
CA SER A 130 1.15 -9.05 -4.71
C SER A 130 1.46 -8.05 -5.83
N CYS A 131 0.45 -7.48 -6.49
CA CYS A 131 0.66 -6.40 -7.48
C CYS A 131 1.39 -5.21 -6.84
N ILE A 132 0.98 -4.84 -5.63
CA ILE A 132 1.52 -3.72 -4.86
C ILE A 132 2.85 -4.08 -4.18
N GLN A 133 2.99 -5.30 -3.66
CA GLN A 133 4.27 -5.80 -3.16
C GLN A 133 5.38 -5.75 -4.23
N ASN A 134 5.03 -5.98 -5.51
CA ASN A 134 5.96 -5.91 -6.63
C ASN A 134 6.29 -4.47 -7.07
N ILE A 135 5.71 -3.43 -6.47
CA ILE A 135 6.13 -2.05 -6.68
C ILE A 135 7.36 -1.80 -5.78
N PRO A 136 8.45 -1.18 -6.26
CA PRO A 136 9.59 -0.82 -5.42
C PRO A 136 9.19 0.07 -4.24
N TYR A 137 9.77 -0.18 -3.07
CA TYR A 137 9.51 0.64 -1.89
C TYR A 137 10.10 2.04 -2.06
N ALA A 138 9.34 3.07 -1.71
CA ALA A 138 9.81 4.44 -1.69
C ALA A 138 9.47 5.09 -0.37
N LEU A 139 10.39 5.90 0.15
CA LEU A 139 10.18 6.68 1.36
C LEU A 139 9.25 7.83 1.05
N VAL A 140 8.31 8.09 1.97
CA VAL A 140 7.41 9.23 1.90
C VAL A 140 7.66 10.07 3.13
N PHE A 141 8.05 11.33 2.94
CA PHE A 141 8.41 12.22 4.02
C PHE A 141 7.54 13.47 4.03
N GLN A 142 7.29 13.97 5.24
CA GLN A 142 6.62 15.24 5.42
C GLN A 142 7.49 16.40 4.98
N GLU A 143 8.78 16.33 5.28
CA GLU A 143 9.78 17.26 4.83
C GLU A 143 10.32 16.89 3.45
N ALA A 144 11.10 17.80 2.85
CA ALA A 144 11.84 17.52 1.63
C ALA A 144 12.81 16.33 1.82
N CYS A 145 13.00 15.56 0.76
CA CYS A 145 14.04 14.53 0.70
C CYS A 145 15.42 15.16 0.90
N GLN A 146 16.24 14.54 1.74
CA GLN A 146 17.62 14.94 1.99
C GLN A 146 18.58 14.01 1.26
N ASP A 147 19.87 14.39 1.25
CA ASP A 147 20.91 13.50 0.73
C ASP A 147 20.99 12.21 1.57
N PRO A 148 21.29 11.04 0.96
CA PRO A 148 21.35 9.76 1.67
C PRO A 148 22.21 9.78 2.93
N GLU A 149 23.31 10.53 2.93
CA GLU A 149 24.25 10.70 4.05
C GLU A 149 23.64 11.37 5.29
N GLN A 150 22.48 12.01 5.17
CA GLN A 150 21.76 12.63 6.29
C GLN A 150 20.87 11.64 7.05
N TYR A 151 20.67 10.43 6.51
CA TYR A 151 19.78 9.44 7.07
C TYR A 151 20.51 8.28 7.77
N GLN A 152 19.75 7.48 8.53
CA GLN A 152 20.24 6.24 9.13
C GLN A 152 20.62 5.20 8.06
N ASP A 153 21.52 4.28 8.41
CA ASP A 153 22.18 3.33 7.50
C ASP A 153 21.25 2.64 6.49
N TRP A 154 20.05 2.22 6.88
CA TRP A 154 19.15 1.50 5.97
C TRP A 154 18.43 2.40 4.97
N ILE A 155 18.08 3.63 5.37
CA ILE A 155 17.52 4.64 4.46
C ILE A 155 18.61 5.09 3.50
N GLN A 156 19.82 5.32 4.03
CA GLN A 156 20.98 5.66 3.24
C GLN A 156 21.25 4.61 2.15
N GLU A 157 21.22 3.32 2.51
CA GLU A 157 21.41 2.23 1.54
C GLU A 157 20.30 2.21 0.47
N LEU A 158 19.03 2.29 0.89
CA LEU A 158 17.89 2.34 -0.02
C LEU A 158 18.02 3.50 -1.03
N LEU A 159 18.39 4.69 -0.56
CA LEU A 159 18.51 5.88 -1.41
C LEU A 159 19.79 5.90 -2.27
N ARG A 160 20.83 5.13 -1.89
CA ARG A 160 21.99 4.90 -2.76
C ARG A 160 21.66 3.95 -3.89
N GLU A 161 20.92 2.87 -3.61
CA GLU A 161 20.43 1.93 -4.61
C GLU A 161 19.39 2.58 -5.54
N CYS A 162 18.52 3.42 -4.98
CA CYS A 162 17.45 4.10 -5.70
C CYS A 162 17.30 5.55 -5.21
N PRO A 163 18.04 6.51 -5.81
CA PRO A 163 17.92 7.93 -5.46
C PRO A 163 16.50 8.48 -5.65
N ASP A 164 15.77 7.94 -6.63
CA ASP A 164 14.38 8.32 -6.90
C ASP A 164 13.36 7.70 -5.92
N CYS A 165 13.77 6.80 -5.02
CA CYS A 165 12.90 6.13 -4.03
C CYS A 165 12.65 6.99 -2.78
N CYS A 166 12.54 8.32 -2.99
CA CYS A 166 12.08 9.27 -1.99
C CYS A 166 11.03 10.20 -2.61
N LEU A 167 10.02 10.51 -1.82
CA LEU A 167 9.04 11.55 -2.09
C LEU A 167 8.86 12.43 -0.84
N GLY A 168 9.38 13.65 -0.90
CA GLY A 168 9.26 14.62 0.17
C GLY A 168 8.03 15.51 0.02
N ASP A 169 7.87 16.41 0.99
CA ASP A 169 6.82 17.44 1.03
C ASP A 169 5.39 16.85 0.96
N GLN A 170 5.19 15.67 1.54
CA GLN A 170 3.89 15.00 1.62
C GLN A 170 3.25 15.20 2.99
N PRO A 171 2.06 15.82 3.10
CA PRO A 171 1.38 15.98 4.39
C PRO A 171 1.34 14.66 5.16
N PHE A 172 1.73 14.71 6.44
CA PHE A 172 1.79 13.57 7.36
C PHE A 172 2.78 12.46 6.96
N GLY A 173 3.66 12.71 5.99
CA GLY A 173 4.57 11.71 5.44
C GLY A 173 3.87 10.61 4.66
N LEU A 174 2.72 10.92 4.02
CA LEU A 174 1.83 9.92 3.45
C LEU A 174 1.25 10.39 2.11
N GLN A 175 1.11 9.49 1.13
CA GLN A 175 0.35 9.77 -0.09
C GLN A 175 -1.08 9.25 -0.04
N THR A 176 -2.00 9.95 -0.71
CA THR A 176 -3.33 9.43 -1.00
C THR A 176 -3.26 8.21 -1.92
N PRO A 177 -4.25 7.29 -1.89
CA PRO A 177 -4.33 6.18 -2.85
C PRO A 177 -4.17 6.62 -4.31
N LEU A 178 -4.78 7.74 -4.69
CA LEU A 178 -4.66 8.29 -6.04
C LEU A 178 -3.28 8.89 -6.32
N GLY A 179 -2.67 9.60 -5.36
CA GLY A 179 -1.30 10.11 -5.47
C GLY A 179 -0.27 9.00 -5.59
N PHE A 180 -0.42 7.93 -4.82
CA PHE A 180 0.41 6.73 -4.97
C PHE A 180 0.29 6.13 -6.37
N MET A 181 -0.92 6.02 -6.91
CA MET A 181 -1.12 5.51 -8.26
C MET A 181 -0.71 6.49 -9.37
N GLN A 182 -0.44 7.75 -9.05
CA GLN A 182 0.17 8.68 -10.02
C GLN A 182 1.63 8.31 -10.30
N ASN A 183 2.41 7.97 -9.27
CA ASN A 183 3.88 7.88 -9.38
C ASN A 183 4.48 6.53 -8.91
N LEU A 184 3.67 5.65 -8.34
CA LEU A 184 4.06 4.36 -7.73
C LEU A 184 5.12 4.48 -6.62
N LYS A 185 5.27 5.63 -5.98
CA LYS A 185 6.14 5.80 -4.81
C LYS A 185 5.32 5.63 -3.53
N GLY A 186 5.57 4.61 -2.72
CA GLY A 186 4.77 4.40 -1.53
C GLY A 186 5.52 3.64 -0.46
N ASP A 187 5.39 4.14 0.76
CA ASP A 187 5.87 3.52 1.98
C ASP A 187 4.82 2.56 2.57
N CYS A 188 5.05 2.05 3.79
CA CYS A 188 4.16 1.06 4.39
C CYS A 188 2.73 1.58 4.58
N ASP A 189 2.56 2.82 5.07
CA ASP A 189 1.26 3.44 5.29
C ASP A 189 0.55 3.74 3.97
N THR A 190 1.27 4.32 2.98
CA THR A 190 0.70 4.61 1.66
C THR A 190 0.13 3.34 1.00
N ARG A 191 0.88 2.24 1.08
CA ARG A 191 0.50 0.95 0.48
C ARG A 191 -0.70 0.33 1.18
N THR A 192 -0.73 0.32 2.52
CA THR A 192 -1.84 -0.26 3.28
C THR A 192 -3.13 0.52 3.10
N VAL A 193 -3.08 1.86 3.05
CA VAL A 193 -4.25 2.70 2.78
C VAL A 193 -4.79 2.48 1.36
N PHE A 194 -3.92 2.36 0.36
CA PHE A 194 -4.33 2.01 -1.00
C PHE A 194 -4.98 0.62 -1.06
N LEU A 195 -4.32 -0.41 -0.49
CA LEU A 195 -4.83 -1.79 -0.49
C LEU A 195 -6.15 -1.90 0.28
N PHE A 196 -6.26 -1.22 1.42
CA PHE A 196 -7.50 -1.12 2.17
C PHE A 196 -8.62 -0.53 1.32
N SER A 197 -8.36 0.56 0.58
CA SER A 197 -9.35 1.19 -0.30
C SER A 197 -9.83 0.26 -1.41
N VAL A 198 -8.90 -0.43 -2.09
CA VAL A 198 -9.21 -1.37 -3.17
C VAL A 198 -10.00 -2.57 -2.65
N LEU A 199 -9.52 -3.23 -1.59
CA LEU A 199 -10.15 -4.44 -1.06
C LEU A 199 -11.50 -4.12 -0.39
N SER A 200 -11.65 -2.96 0.25
CA SER A 200 -12.95 -2.50 0.75
C SER A 200 -13.96 -2.35 -0.39
N ALA A 201 -13.55 -1.77 -1.53
CA ALA A 201 -14.42 -1.63 -2.71
C ALA A 201 -14.82 -2.97 -3.33
N PHE A 202 -14.00 -4.02 -3.18
CA PHE A 202 -14.36 -5.40 -3.51
C PHE A 202 -15.08 -6.15 -2.37
N ASN A 203 -15.57 -5.42 -1.36
CA ASN A 203 -16.35 -5.92 -0.23
C ASN A 203 -15.60 -6.90 0.70
N TYR A 204 -14.27 -6.81 0.82
CA TYR A 204 -13.51 -7.60 1.77
C TYR A 204 -13.63 -7.06 3.21
N ASP A 205 -13.66 -7.96 4.20
CA ASP A 205 -13.50 -7.59 5.61
C ASP A 205 -12.01 -7.35 5.90
N VAL A 206 -11.60 -6.09 5.81
CA VAL A 206 -10.18 -5.68 5.80
C VAL A 206 -9.90 -4.71 6.94
N ALA A 207 -8.68 -4.75 7.46
CA ALA A 207 -8.18 -3.91 8.52
C ALA A 207 -6.79 -3.35 8.17
N ILE A 208 -6.47 -2.18 8.70
CA ILE A 208 -5.10 -1.66 8.78
C ILE A 208 -4.63 -1.82 10.22
N LEU A 209 -3.41 -2.31 10.38
CA LEU A 209 -2.73 -2.43 11.66
C LEU A 209 -1.46 -1.60 11.65
N ASN A 210 -1.30 -0.75 12.65
CA ASN A 210 -0.08 0.03 12.86
C ASN A 210 0.66 -0.46 14.10
N SER A 211 1.96 -0.21 14.13
CA SER A 211 2.81 -0.44 15.29
C SER A 211 3.73 0.73 15.53
N ASP A 212 3.59 1.40 16.68
CA ASP A 212 4.52 2.45 17.11
C ASP A 212 5.92 1.86 17.42
N VAL A 213 5.96 0.61 17.88
CA VAL A 213 7.20 -0.10 18.20
C VAL A 213 7.96 -0.46 16.93
N TYR A 214 7.26 -0.97 15.91
CA TYR A 214 7.91 -1.33 14.65
C TYR A 214 8.00 -0.16 13.67
N ARG A 215 7.30 0.95 13.93
CA ARG A 215 7.14 2.10 13.04
C ARG A 215 6.73 1.65 11.64
N HIS A 216 5.69 0.82 11.60
CA HIS A 216 5.31 0.09 10.41
C HIS A 216 3.80 -0.10 10.35
N SER A 217 3.28 -0.25 9.13
CA SER A 217 1.87 -0.50 8.83
C SER A 217 1.74 -1.77 7.99
N ILE A 218 0.78 -2.61 8.36
CA ILE A 218 0.45 -3.85 7.65
C ILE A 218 -1.06 -3.98 7.44
N LEU A 219 -1.44 -4.85 6.52
CA LEU A 219 -2.83 -5.16 6.25
C LEU A 219 -3.31 -6.33 7.12
N GLY A 220 -4.61 -6.42 7.36
CA GLY A 220 -5.26 -7.58 7.95
C GLY A 220 -6.52 -7.96 7.17
N LEU A 221 -6.75 -9.24 6.88
CA LEU A 221 -8.01 -9.71 6.26
C LEU A 221 -8.69 -10.75 7.13
N ASN A 222 -10.01 -10.63 7.27
CA ASN A 222 -10.84 -11.64 7.91
C ASN A 222 -11.38 -12.61 6.84
N LEU A 223 -10.53 -13.59 6.50
CA LEU A 223 -10.81 -14.68 5.56
C LEU A 223 -10.68 -16.04 6.27
N PRO A 224 -11.35 -17.11 5.78
CA PRO A 224 -11.31 -18.43 6.38
C PRO A 224 -9.99 -19.19 6.08
N ALA A 225 -8.85 -18.59 6.47
CA ALA A 225 -7.52 -19.16 6.30
C ALA A 225 -6.77 -19.28 7.63
N ALA A 226 -5.68 -20.04 7.63
CA ALA A 226 -4.82 -20.23 8.79
C ALA A 226 -3.59 -19.32 8.72
N GLY A 227 -3.06 -18.95 9.88
CA GLY A 227 -1.86 -18.12 9.98
C GLY A 227 -1.88 -17.25 11.22
N GLN A 228 -0.92 -16.35 11.31
CA GLN A 228 -0.85 -15.30 12.29
C GLN A 228 -1.97 -14.27 12.07
N TYR A 229 -2.59 -13.81 13.16
CA TYR A 229 -3.70 -12.88 13.11
C TYR A 229 -3.71 -11.93 14.30
N LYS A 230 -4.42 -10.81 14.16
CA LYS A 230 -4.88 -9.97 15.28
C LYS A 230 -6.36 -10.24 15.54
N LEU A 231 -6.71 -10.51 16.78
CA LEU A 231 -8.11 -10.55 17.20
C LEU A 231 -8.58 -9.11 17.45
N PHE A 232 -9.66 -8.70 16.80
CA PHE A 232 -10.27 -7.39 17.02
C PHE A 232 -11.79 -7.51 16.90
N ARG A 233 -12.51 -7.06 17.95
CA ARG A 233 -13.98 -7.11 18.02
C ARG A 233 -14.57 -8.49 17.64
N GLY A 234 -13.92 -9.56 18.10
CA GLY A 234 -14.35 -10.95 17.85
C GLY A 234 -14.00 -11.52 16.47
N LYS A 235 -13.36 -10.74 15.58
CA LYS A 235 -12.92 -11.17 14.25
C LYS A 235 -11.42 -11.43 14.23
N LYS A 236 -10.99 -12.42 13.44
CA LYS A 236 -9.57 -12.73 13.22
C LYS A 236 -9.12 -12.08 11.93
N TYR A 237 -8.26 -11.07 12.02
CA TYR A 237 -7.63 -10.45 10.86
C TYR A 237 -6.26 -11.09 10.64
N LEU A 238 -6.13 -11.95 9.63
CA LEU A 238 -4.87 -12.53 9.20
C LEU A 238 -3.96 -11.41 8.70
N VAL A 239 -2.80 -11.27 9.32
CA VAL A 239 -1.87 -10.15 9.06
C VAL A 239 -1.09 -10.37 7.78
N TRP A 240 -0.77 -9.29 7.07
CA TRP A 240 -0.10 -9.36 5.78
C TRP A 240 0.85 -8.19 5.60
N GLU A 241 2.15 -8.50 5.51
CA GLU A 241 3.19 -7.55 5.14
C GLU A 241 3.09 -7.19 3.65
N THR A 242 3.14 -5.89 3.31
CA THR A 242 2.81 -5.38 1.96
C THR A 242 3.96 -4.64 1.28
N THR A 243 5.10 -4.47 1.94
CA THR A 243 6.19 -3.62 1.43
C THR A 243 7.14 -4.31 0.45
N ALA A 244 7.11 -5.64 0.35
CA ALA A 244 7.98 -6.39 -0.55
C ALA A 244 7.31 -7.70 -1.03
N PRO A 245 7.78 -8.29 -2.15
CA PRO A 245 7.35 -9.62 -2.57
C PRO A 245 7.65 -10.72 -1.54
N ASN A 246 7.09 -11.91 -1.75
CA ASN A 246 7.27 -13.12 -0.95
C ASN A 246 6.72 -13.05 0.48
N HIS A 247 5.99 -12.00 0.84
CA HIS A 247 5.21 -11.94 2.06
C HIS A 247 3.80 -12.48 1.80
N ILE A 248 3.50 -13.66 2.34
CA ILE A 248 2.18 -14.29 2.22
C ILE A 248 1.28 -13.95 3.42
N MET A 249 -0.03 -13.95 3.18
CA MET A 249 -1.02 -13.71 4.23
C MET A 249 -0.83 -14.67 5.41
N GLY A 250 -0.93 -14.14 6.62
CA GLY A 250 -0.81 -14.89 7.86
C GLY A 250 0.64 -15.23 8.26
N VAL A 251 1.65 -14.66 7.61
CA VAL A 251 3.06 -14.86 7.96
C VAL A 251 3.76 -13.51 8.07
N LEU A 252 4.28 -13.20 9.27
CA LEU A 252 5.14 -12.03 9.48
C LEU A 252 6.60 -12.45 9.71
N PRO A 253 7.57 -11.64 9.25
CA PRO A 253 8.97 -11.82 9.60
C PRO A 253 9.18 -11.88 11.12
N PRO A 254 10.11 -12.70 11.65
CA PRO A 254 10.37 -12.83 13.08
C PRO A 254 10.63 -11.51 13.80
N GLN A 255 11.14 -10.51 13.08
CA GLN A 255 11.46 -9.19 13.59
C GLN A 255 10.21 -8.40 13.99
N ILE A 256 9.09 -8.63 13.29
CA ILE A 256 7.85 -7.86 13.46
C ILE A 256 6.65 -8.75 13.82
N ASN A 257 6.87 -10.01 14.21
CA ASN A 257 5.79 -10.98 14.44
C ASN A 257 5.17 -10.95 15.84
N ASN A 258 5.52 -10.02 16.73
CA ASN A 258 4.86 -9.97 18.04
C ASN A 258 3.53 -9.20 17.95
N MET A 259 2.42 -9.94 17.94
CA MET A 259 1.06 -9.37 17.83
C MET A 259 0.62 -8.45 18.96
N ASN A 260 1.37 -8.39 20.06
CA ASN A 260 1.11 -7.45 21.16
C ASN A 260 1.47 -6.01 20.81
N PHE A 261 2.30 -5.79 19.80
CA PHE A 261 2.73 -4.45 19.36
C PHE A 261 1.98 -3.92 18.15
N TRP A 262 0.97 -4.65 17.68
CA TRP A 262 0.15 -4.29 16.52
C TRP A 262 -1.24 -3.88 16.96
N ASP A 263 -1.69 -2.69 16.60
CA ASP A 263 -3.01 -2.20 16.93
C ASP A 263 -3.84 -1.97 15.67
N VAL A 264 -5.10 -2.41 15.69
CA VAL A 264 -6.03 -2.17 14.58
C VAL A 264 -6.46 -0.72 14.62
N VAL A 265 -6.13 0.05 13.58
CA VAL A 265 -6.42 1.47 13.49
C VAL A 265 -7.63 1.79 12.61
N LEU A 266 -7.92 0.93 11.63
CA LEU A 266 -9.04 1.08 10.72
C LEU A 266 -9.58 -0.29 10.30
N THR A 267 -10.91 -0.40 10.13
CA THR A 267 -11.57 -1.60 9.61
C THR A 267 -12.69 -1.25 8.64
N HIS A 268 -12.86 -2.05 7.60
CA HIS A 268 -14.05 -2.11 6.77
C HIS A 268 -14.78 -3.43 7.04
N ALA A 269 -16.11 -3.39 7.12
CA ALA A 269 -16.94 -4.58 7.24
C ALA A 269 -17.72 -4.78 5.94
N PRO A 270 -17.84 -6.01 5.42
CA PRO A 270 -18.59 -6.26 4.19
C PRO A 270 -20.06 -5.86 4.33
N GLU A 271 -20.61 -5.26 3.28
CA GLU A 271 -22.06 -5.08 3.15
C GLU A 271 -22.73 -6.45 2.96
N LEU A 272 -23.75 -6.71 3.78
CA LEU A 272 -24.60 -7.90 3.65
C LEU A 272 -25.63 -7.62 2.54
N ASN A 273 -25.43 -8.22 1.37
CA ASN A 273 -26.44 -8.24 0.30
C ASN A 273 -27.53 -9.27 0.58
#